data_AF-L7LI87-F1
#
_entry.id   AF-L7LI87-F1
#
_cell.length_a   1.000
_cell.length_b   1.000
_cell.length_c   1.000
_cell.angle_alpha   90.00
_cell.angle_beta   90.00
_cell.angle_gamma   90.00
#
_symmetry.space_group_name_H-M   'P 1'
#
loop_
_entity.id
_entity.type
_entity.pdbx_description
1 polymer ?
#
loop_
_entity_poly.entity_id
_entity_poly.type
_entity_poly.pdbx_seq_one_letter_code
_entity_poly.pdbx_strand_id
1 'polypeptide(L)'
;MHLNLERRESVILSVHPHNDRGTGIACAELAVLAGAERVEGCLFGNGERTGNVDIATLALNLHAQGVDPMIDFSDIDEIRRVVEEANQIEIHARHPYVGDLVHTAFSGTHQDAIAKGFADHRRRSAHAGHAESEMPWDVPYLPVDPADLGRTYDEVIRVNSQSGKGGIAYLLAAEFGVELPRRLQIDFARVVQRHTDTEGREVDAETLWTLFCAEYMPADGAADSTSARADAIEPLSRHRSAITAPERGRFLTVLEWRRGDDRGWSAGIGASEDEADRAASAAARRH
;
A
#
# COMPACT_ATOMS: atom_id res chain seq x y z
N MET A 1 -33.59 24.43 -15.73
CA MET A 1 -33.42 24.01 -17.14
C MET A 1 -33.43 25.27 -18.01
N HIS A 2 -32.39 25.54 -18.80
CA HIS A 2 -32.28 26.76 -19.61
C HIS A 2 -33.24 26.71 -20.82
N LEU A 3 -34.08 27.74 -20.98
CA LEU A 3 -35.16 27.83 -21.96
C LEU A 3 -34.77 28.53 -23.27
N ASN A 4 -33.51 28.96 -23.46
CA ASN A 4 -33.13 29.75 -24.65
C ASN A 4 -32.75 28.89 -25.88
N LEU A 5 -33.23 27.65 -25.94
CA LEU A 5 -33.13 26.79 -27.12
C LEU A 5 -34.53 26.57 -27.70
N GLU A 6 -34.73 26.91 -28.97
CA GLU A 6 -35.97 26.57 -29.67
C GLU A 6 -36.17 25.05 -29.69
N ARG A 7 -37.40 24.59 -29.47
CA ARG A 7 -37.77 23.16 -29.43
C ARG A 7 -36.95 22.35 -28.41
N ARG A 8 -36.68 22.93 -27.22
CA ARG A 8 -35.85 22.30 -26.18
C ARG A 8 -36.23 20.85 -25.84
N GLU A 9 -37.52 20.50 -25.82
CA GLU A 9 -37.99 19.14 -25.53
C GLU A 9 -37.65 18.12 -26.63
N SER A 10 -37.30 18.58 -27.84
CA SER A 10 -36.89 17.74 -28.97
C SER A 10 -35.37 17.63 -29.12
N VAL A 11 -34.60 18.09 -28.13
CA VAL A 11 -33.13 18.13 -28.16
C VAL A 11 -32.59 17.40 -26.94
N ILE A 12 -31.62 16.51 -27.17
CA ILE A 12 -30.75 15.99 -26.11
C ILE A 12 -29.52 16.87 -26.07
N LEU A 13 -29.38 17.68 -25.03
CA LEU A 13 -28.22 18.55 -24.88
C LEU A 13 -27.01 17.74 -24.41
N SER A 14 -26.02 17.58 -25.30
CA SER A 14 -24.79 16.84 -25.01
C SER A 14 -23.60 17.76 -24.78
N VAL A 15 -22.69 17.37 -23.89
CA VAL A 15 -21.37 18.00 -23.73
C VAL A 15 -20.25 17.01 -24.01
N HIS A 16 -19.13 17.51 -24.53
CA HIS A 16 -17.92 16.74 -24.84
C HIS A 16 -16.68 17.49 -24.31
N PRO A 17 -16.45 17.51 -22.98
CA PRO A 17 -15.31 18.23 -22.43
C PRO A 17 -14.00 17.48 -22.67
N HIS A 18 -12.99 18.19 -23.17
CA HIS A 18 -11.60 17.77 -23.08
C HIS A 18 -10.99 18.22 -21.75
N ASN A 19 -9.76 17.78 -21.48
CA ASN A 19 -9.08 18.00 -20.21
C ASN A 19 -7.87 18.96 -20.25
N ASP A 20 -7.82 19.92 -21.19
CA ASP A 20 -6.61 20.75 -21.45
C ASP A 20 -6.14 21.55 -20.23
N ARG A 21 -7.04 21.77 -19.26
CA ARG A 21 -6.79 22.50 -18.01
C ARG A 21 -6.91 21.62 -16.76
N GLY A 22 -7.01 20.30 -16.91
CA GLY A 22 -7.19 19.37 -15.79
C GLY A 22 -8.56 19.44 -15.09
N THR A 23 -9.57 20.00 -15.75
CA THR A 23 -10.90 20.24 -15.17
C THR A 23 -12.05 19.66 -15.99
N GLY A 24 -11.78 18.65 -16.85
CA GLY A 24 -12.80 18.02 -17.70
C GLY A 24 -13.95 17.40 -16.89
N ILE A 25 -13.62 16.71 -15.79
CA ILE A 25 -14.59 16.11 -14.85
C ILE A 25 -15.53 17.17 -14.27
N ALA A 26 -14.96 18.21 -13.66
CA ALA A 26 -15.72 19.31 -13.07
C ALA A 26 -16.60 20.02 -14.11
N CYS A 27 -16.11 20.18 -15.35
CA CYS A 27 -16.88 20.76 -16.44
C CYS A 27 -18.12 19.91 -16.79
N ALA A 28 -17.96 18.57 -16.88
CA ALA A 28 -19.06 17.66 -17.16
C ALA A 28 -20.11 17.67 -16.04
N GLU A 29 -19.70 17.54 -14.78
CA GLU A 29 -20.62 17.51 -13.62
C GLU A 29 -21.41 18.82 -13.52
N LEU A 30 -20.74 19.97 -13.65
CA LEU A 30 -21.40 21.28 -13.64
C LEU A 30 -22.33 21.48 -14.85
N ALA A 31 -21.99 20.92 -16.01
CA ALA A 31 -22.86 20.97 -17.19
C ALA A 31 -24.13 20.12 -17.00
N VAL A 32 -24.03 18.94 -16.38
CA VAL A 32 -25.19 18.12 -16.01
C VAL A 32 -26.08 18.89 -15.02
N LEU A 33 -25.50 19.52 -13.99
CA LEU A 33 -26.24 20.39 -13.07
C LEU A 33 -26.89 21.60 -13.79
N ALA A 34 -26.28 22.11 -14.86
CA ALA A 34 -26.84 23.17 -15.69
C ALA A 34 -27.95 22.69 -16.66
N GLY A 35 -28.17 21.37 -16.78
CA GLY A 35 -29.23 20.75 -17.57
C GLY A 35 -28.78 20.11 -18.88
N ALA A 36 -27.50 19.77 -19.03
CA ALA A 36 -27.07 18.79 -20.03
C ALA A 36 -27.63 17.40 -19.68
N GLU A 37 -27.99 16.65 -20.72
CA GLU A 37 -28.63 15.32 -20.60
C GLU A 37 -27.68 14.19 -21.03
N ARG A 38 -26.57 14.53 -21.68
CA ARG A 38 -25.58 13.56 -22.14
C ARG A 38 -24.16 14.11 -21.99
N VAL A 39 -23.26 13.25 -21.57
CA VAL A 39 -21.82 13.52 -21.53
C VAL A 39 -21.13 12.52 -22.46
N GLU A 40 -20.25 13.01 -23.32
CA GLU A 40 -19.36 12.20 -24.14
C GLU A 40 -17.96 12.20 -23.54
N GLY A 41 -17.30 11.05 -23.55
CA GLY A 41 -15.96 10.88 -22.98
C GLY A 41 -15.35 9.55 -23.36
N CYS A 42 -14.22 9.21 -22.74
CA CYS A 42 -13.54 7.93 -22.91
C CYS A 42 -13.30 7.25 -21.56
N LEU A 43 -13.16 5.93 -21.56
CA LEU A 43 -12.67 5.20 -20.39
C LEU A 43 -11.27 5.67 -20.04
N PHE A 44 -11.06 5.96 -18.76
CA PHE A 44 -9.81 6.43 -18.18
C PHE A 44 -9.24 7.69 -18.86
N GLY A 45 -10.11 8.50 -19.45
CA GLY A 45 -9.77 9.83 -19.96
C GLY A 45 -8.87 9.83 -21.19
N ASN A 46 -8.82 8.76 -21.99
CA ASN A 46 -8.10 8.80 -23.27
C ASN A 46 -8.71 9.85 -24.23
N GLY A 47 -7.95 10.28 -25.23
CA GLY A 47 -8.38 11.25 -26.24
C GLY A 47 -7.25 12.15 -26.71
N GLU A 48 -7.58 13.17 -27.50
CA GLU A 48 -6.54 14.09 -28.01
C GLU A 48 -5.88 14.91 -26.88
N ARG A 49 -4.56 15.12 -27.00
CA ARG A 49 -3.73 15.94 -26.11
C ARG A 49 -3.78 15.46 -24.65
N THR A 50 -4.61 16.10 -23.83
CA THR A 50 -4.83 15.81 -22.41
C THR A 50 -5.99 14.85 -22.17
N GLY A 51 -6.65 14.40 -23.24
CA GLY A 51 -7.73 13.44 -23.17
C GLY A 51 -9.13 14.05 -23.15
N ASN A 52 -10.11 13.18 -23.34
CA ASN A 52 -11.52 13.47 -23.08
C ASN A 52 -11.82 13.35 -21.58
N VAL A 53 -13.01 13.79 -21.17
CA VAL A 53 -13.49 13.50 -19.83
C VAL A 53 -13.54 11.98 -19.59
N ASP A 54 -13.14 11.57 -18.38
CA ASP A 54 -13.12 10.16 -17.99
C ASP A 54 -14.49 9.66 -17.55
N ILE A 55 -15.06 8.72 -18.31
CA ILE A 55 -16.36 8.11 -18.03
C ILE A 55 -16.34 7.27 -16.75
N ALA A 56 -15.24 6.58 -16.44
CA ALA A 56 -15.12 5.77 -15.22
C ALA A 56 -15.15 6.67 -13.98
N THR A 57 -14.38 7.76 -13.99
CA THR A 57 -14.41 8.75 -12.90
C THR A 57 -15.80 9.36 -12.71
N LEU A 58 -16.50 9.75 -13.79
CA LEU A 58 -17.86 10.31 -13.67
C LEU A 58 -18.87 9.31 -13.09
N ALA A 59 -18.84 8.06 -13.56
CA ALA A 59 -19.73 7.01 -13.06
C ALA A 59 -19.46 6.71 -11.58
N LEU A 60 -18.19 6.56 -11.21
CA LEU A 60 -17.82 6.22 -9.83
C LEU A 60 -17.97 7.40 -8.86
N ASN A 61 -17.94 8.64 -9.35
CA ASN A 61 -18.34 9.82 -8.57
C ASN A 61 -19.84 9.77 -8.21
N LEU A 62 -20.71 9.29 -9.10
CA LEU A 62 -22.13 9.05 -8.80
C LEU A 62 -22.27 7.92 -7.77
N HIS A 63 -21.57 6.81 -7.97
CA HIS A 63 -21.57 5.66 -7.04
C HIS A 63 -21.16 6.08 -5.62
N ALA A 64 -20.09 6.86 -5.50
CA ALA A 64 -19.61 7.39 -4.21
C ALA A 64 -20.62 8.32 -3.50
N GLN A 65 -21.61 8.84 -4.21
CA GLN A 65 -22.72 9.64 -3.66
C GLN A 65 -24.02 8.83 -3.50
N GLY A 66 -23.99 7.51 -3.73
CA GLY A 66 -25.15 6.63 -3.64
C GLY A 66 -26.12 6.74 -4.83
N VAL A 67 -25.66 7.24 -5.97
CA VAL A 67 -26.44 7.29 -7.21
C VAL A 67 -25.95 6.20 -8.15
N ASP A 68 -26.87 5.34 -8.60
CA ASP A 68 -26.56 4.29 -9.58
C ASP A 68 -26.07 4.91 -10.91
N PRO A 69 -24.81 4.67 -11.34
CA PRO A 69 -24.29 5.19 -12.59
C PRO A 69 -24.88 4.49 -13.83
N MET A 70 -25.61 3.39 -13.67
CA MET A 70 -26.14 2.54 -14.74
C MET A 70 -25.05 1.97 -15.68
N ILE A 71 -23.81 1.91 -15.19
CA ILE A 71 -22.65 1.34 -15.87
C ILE A 71 -21.90 0.48 -14.86
N ASP A 72 -21.55 -0.74 -15.27
CA ASP A 72 -20.88 -1.71 -14.41
C ASP A 72 -19.36 -1.50 -14.40
N PHE A 73 -18.82 -1.26 -13.21
CA PHE A 73 -17.39 -1.14 -12.92
C PHE A 73 -16.94 -2.14 -11.83
N SER A 74 -17.72 -3.22 -11.62
CA SER A 74 -17.46 -4.21 -10.57
C SER A 74 -16.18 -5.03 -10.73
N ASP A 75 -15.59 -5.07 -11.93
CA ASP A 75 -14.20 -5.52 -12.15
C ASP A 75 -13.41 -4.44 -12.89
N ILE A 76 -13.00 -3.41 -12.13
CA ILE A 76 -12.29 -2.26 -12.70
C ILE A 76 -10.91 -2.65 -13.24
N ASP A 77 -10.32 -3.74 -12.74
CA ASP A 77 -9.01 -4.23 -13.17
C ASP A 77 -9.10 -4.98 -14.51
N GLU A 78 -10.18 -5.72 -14.78
CA GLU A 78 -10.46 -6.23 -16.12
C GLU A 78 -10.62 -5.09 -17.13
N ILE A 79 -11.42 -4.06 -16.77
CA ILE A 79 -11.62 -2.91 -17.64
C ILE A 79 -10.29 -2.18 -17.89
N ARG A 80 -9.46 -1.98 -16.86
CA ARG A 80 -8.10 -1.45 -17.01
C ARG A 80 -7.28 -2.26 -18.00
N ARG A 81 -7.19 -3.58 -17.84
CA ARG A 81 -6.39 -4.46 -18.70
C ARG A 81 -6.80 -4.31 -20.17
N VAL A 82 -8.12 -4.34 -20.43
CA VAL A 82 -8.66 -4.18 -21.79
C VAL A 82 -8.35 -2.79 -22.36
N VAL A 83 -8.48 -1.73 -21.56
CA VAL A 83 -8.22 -0.36 -22.02
C VAL A 83 -6.73 -0.11 -22.27
N GLU A 84 -5.84 -0.59 -21.39
CA GLU A 84 -4.38 -0.51 -21.57
C GLU A 84 -3.93 -1.32 -22.80
N GLU A 85 -4.49 -2.51 -23.01
CA GLU A 85 -4.23 -3.32 -24.20
C GLU A 85 -4.72 -2.61 -25.47
N ALA A 86 -5.93 -2.07 -25.48
CA ALA A 86 -6.49 -1.41 -26.66
C ALA A 86 -5.75 -0.10 -27.00
N ASN A 87 -5.38 0.69 -25.99
CA ASN A 87 -4.77 2.00 -26.19
C ASN A 87 -3.25 1.97 -26.29
N GLN A 88 -2.59 0.91 -25.79
CA GLN A 88 -1.14 0.82 -25.63
C GLN A 88 -0.57 1.98 -24.78
N ILE A 89 -1.35 2.43 -23.80
CA ILE A 89 -1.02 3.50 -22.86
C ILE A 89 -1.37 3.00 -21.46
N GLU A 90 -0.41 3.06 -20.55
CA GLU A 90 -0.60 2.70 -19.15
C GLU A 90 -1.47 3.72 -18.42
N ILE A 91 -2.34 3.22 -17.53
CA ILE A 91 -3.10 4.07 -16.63
C ILE A 91 -2.18 4.57 -15.52
N HIS A 92 -2.27 5.87 -15.22
CA HIS A 92 -1.46 6.48 -14.17
C HIS A 92 -1.79 5.89 -12.78
N ALA A 93 -0.77 5.62 -11.97
CA ALA A 93 -0.92 4.98 -10.66
C ALA A 93 -1.81 5.75 -9.65
N ARG A 94 -2.10 7.03 -9.91
CA ARG A 94 -3.01 7.88 -9.11
C ARG A 94 -4.29 8.28 -9.84
N HIS A 95 -4.59 7.65 -10.98
CA HIS A 95 -5.84 7.88 -11.70
C HIS A 95 -7.01 7.47 -10.80
N PRO A 96 -8.05 8.31 -10.61
CA PRO A 96 -9.13 8.03 -9.67
C PRO A 96 -9.72 6.63 -9.86
N TYR A 97 -9.99 5.95 -8.74
CA TYR A 97 -10.57 4.60 -8.64
C TYR A 97 -9.72 3.43 -9.18
N VAL A 98 -9.03 3.61 -10.31
CA VAL A 98 -8.32 2.52 -11.02
C VAL A 98 -6.79 2.56 -10.85
N GLY A 99 -6.21 3.66 -10.37
CA GLY A 99 -4.77 3.73 -10.16
C GLY A 99 -4.30 2.76 -9.08
N ASP A 100 -3.07 2.26 -9.18
CA ASP A 100 -2.50 1.30 -8.22
C ASP A 100 -2.43 1.81 -6.78
N LEU A 101 -2.41 3.13 -6.57
CA LEU A 101 -2.18 3.73 -5.26
C LEU A 101 -3.45 4.29 -4.60
N VAL A 102 -4.61 4.17 -5.24
CA VAL A 102 -5.81 4.92 -4.83
C VAL A 102 -6.57 4.30 -3.66
N HIS A 103 -6.32 3.02 -3.36
CA HIS A 103 -6.85 2.33 -2.18
C HIS A 103 -5.77 2.04 -1.13
N THR A 104 -4.60 2.67 -1.25
CA THR A 104 -3.46 2.46 -0.35
C THR A 104 -3.34 3.57 0.70
N ALA A 105 -3.10 3.20 1.96
CA ALA A 105 -2.80 4.15 3.04
C ALA A 105 -1.36 3.97 3.57
N PHE A 106 -0.51 4.97 3.37
CA PHE A 106 0.88 4.96 3.86
C PHE A 106 1.03 5.43 5.32
N SER A 107 0.08 6.21 5.82
CA SER A 107 0.13 6.75 7.18
C SER A 107 -0.45 5.78 8.20
N GLY A 108 0.31 5.48 9.26
CA GLY A 108 -0.17 4.63 10.36
C GLY A 108 -1.44 5.16 11.05
N THR A 109 -1.63 6.48 11.10
CA THR A 109 -2.87 7.06 11.65
C THR A 109 -4.07 6.88 10.72
N HIS A 110 -3.85 6.86 9.41
CA HIS A 110 -4.91 6.57 8.44
C HIS A 110 -5.27 5.08 8.49
N GLN A 111 -4.27 4.20 8.57
CA GLN A 111 -4.46 2.75 8.70
C GLN A 111 -5.30 2.40 9.95
N ASP A 112 -4.98 2.97 11.11
CA ASP A 112 -5.75 2.76 12.34
C ASP A 112 -7.21 3.22 12.20
N ALA A 113 -7.44 4.38 11.57
CA ALA A 113 -8.79 4.89 11.34
C ALA A 113 -9.59 4.03 10.35
N ILE A 114 -8.96 3.56 9.27
CA ILE A 114 -9.55 2.64 8.30
C ILE A 114 -9.93 1.32 8.97
N ALA A 115 -9.01 0.72 9.75
CA ALA A 115 -9.27 -0.52 10.47
C ALA A 115 -10.46 -0.41 11.43
N LYS A 116 -10.58 0.72 12.15
CA LYS A 116 -11.74 1.02 12.99
C LYS A 116 -13.02 1.20 12.18
N GLY A 117 -12.94 1.87 11.02
CA GLY A 117 -14.07 2.00 10.10
C GLY A 117 -14.59 0.65 9.60
N PHE A 118 -13.71 -0.24 9.14
CA PHE A 118 -14.08 -1.60 8.75
C PHE A 118 -14.68 -2.42 9.89
N ALA A 119 -14.12 -2.30 11.10
CA ALA A 119 -14.67 -2.98 12.28
C ALA A 119 -16.08 -2.47 12.63
N ASP A 120 -16.30 -1.16 12.53
CA ASP A 120 -17.63 -0.58 12.74
C ASP A 120 -18.61 -0.96 11.64
N HIS A 121 -18.19 -0.95 10.37
CA HIS A 121 -19.01 -1.37 9.23
C HIS A 121 -19.53 -2.80 9.40
N ARG A 122 -18.63 -3.75 9.71
CA ARG A 122 -18.99 -5.14 10.05
C ARG A 122 -19.97 -5.25 11.21
N ARG A 123 -19.75 -4.46 12.27
CA ARG A 123 -20.63 -4.43 13.44
C ARG A 123 -22.03 -3.91 13.07
N ARG A 124 -22.12 -2.87 12.24
CA ARG A 124 -23.40 -2.32 11.74
C ARG A 124 -24.13 -3.31 10.85
N SER A 125 -23.43 -3.97 9.93
CA SER A 125 -23.97 -5.05 9.08
C SER A 125 -24.56 -6.17 9.93
N ALA A 126 -23.78 -6.72 10.87
CA ALA A 126 -24.23 -7.80 11.75
C ALA A 126 -25.43 -7.41 12.63
N HIS A 127 -25.47 -6.16 13.10
CA HIS A 127 -26.60 -5.65 13.88
C HIS A 127 -27.87 -5.47 13.05
N ALA A 128 -27.73 -5.02 11.80
CA ALA A 128 -28.86 -4.79 10.89
C ALA A 128 -29.35 -6.10 10.23
N GLY A 129 -28.51 -7.14 10.18
CA GLY A 129 -28.84 -8.42 9.54
C GLY A 129 -28.77 -8.36 8.00
N HIS A 130 -28.04 -7.40 7.45
CA HIS A 130 -27.81 -7.21 6.01
C HIS A 130 -26.36 -7.54 5.64
N ALA A 131 -26.12 -7.91 4.38
CA ALA A 131 -24.75 -8.11 3.91
C ALA A 131 -23.97 -6.78 3.96
N GLU A 132 -22.64 -6.84 4.13
CA GLU A 132 -21.79 -5.64 4.18
C GLU A 132 -21.96 -4.78 2.91
N SER A 133 -22.04 -5.41 1.74
CA SER A 133 -22.28 -4.75 0.45
C SER A 133 -23.63 -4.02 0.34
N GLU A 134 -24.59 -4.31 1.22
CA GLU A 134 -25.89 -3.65 1.27
C GLU A 134 -25.92 -2.49 2.28
N MET A 135 -24.88 -2.39 3.11
CA MET A 135 -24.79 -1.37 4.15
C MET A 135 -24.21 -0.07 3.59
N PRO A 136 -24.67 1.10 4.07
CA PRO A 136 -24.03 2.36 3.75
C PRO A 136 -22.53 2.34 4.10
N TRP A 137 -21.71 2.67 3.11
CA TRP A 137 -20.27 2.80 3.25
C TRP A 137 -19.93 4.00 4.13
N ASP A 138 -19.12 3.76 5.17
CA ASP A 138 -18.67 4.79 6.10
C ASP A 138 -17.35 4.33 6.74
N VAL A 139 -16.30 4.35 5.93
CA VAL A 139 -14.93 4.03 6.34
C VAL A 139 -14.05 5.24 6.08
N PRO A 140 -13.34 5.78 7.09
CA PRO A 140 -12.50 6.96 6.91
C PRO A 140 -11.47 6.79 5.78
N TYR A 141 -11.22 7.86 5.03
CA TYR A 141 -10.22 7.94 3.94
C TYR A 141 -10.49 7.07 2.70
N LEU A 142 -11.51 6.21 2.71
CA LEU A 142 -11.93 5.42 1.54
C LEU A 142 -13.27 5.94 1.03
N PRO A 143 -13.35 6.57 -0.16
CA PRO A 143 -14.60 7.16 -0.64
C PRO A 143 -15.65 6.13 -1.06
N VAL A 144 -15.21 4.92 -1.43
CA VAL A 144 -16.04 3.77 -1.82
C VAL A 144 -15.44 2.51 -1.21
N ASP A 145 -16.23 1.44 -1.10
CA ASP A 145 -15.69 0.12 -0.79
C ASP A 145 -14.83 -0.36 -1.98
N PRO A 146 -13.54 -0.69 -1.79
CA PRO A 146 -12.75 -1.29 -2.87
C PRO A 146 -13.39 -2.57 -3.44
N ALA A 147 -14.14 -3.32 -2.62
CA ALA A 147 -14.82 -4.55 -3.05
C ALA A 147 -15.91 -4.28 -4.11
N ASP A 148 -16.53 -3.10 -4.10
CA ASP A 148 -17.51 -2.68 -5.12
C ASP A 148 -16.88 -2.58 -6.53
N LEU A 149 -15.55 -2.47 -6.60
CA LEU A 149 -14.77 -2.34 -7.83
C LEU A 149 -13.97 -3.61 -8.17
N GLY A 150 -14.19 -4.70 -7.42
CA GLY A 150 -13.44 -5.94 -7.59
C GLY A 150 -12.03 -5.87 -6.98
N ARG A 151 -11.75 -4.84 -6.18
CA ARG A 151 -10.46 -4.64 -5.52
C ARG A 151 -10.52 -4.99 -4.05
N THR A 152 -9.37 -5.24 -3.48
CA THR A 152 -9.19 -5.34 -2.04
C THR A 152 -8.67 -4.01 -1.49
N TYR A 153 -9.04 -3.70 -0.26
CA TYR A 153 -8.25 -2.72 0.48
C TYR A 153 -6.88 -3.35 0.76
N ASP A 154 -5.89 -2.83 0.07
CA ASP A 154 -4.51 -3.24 0.20
C ASP A 154 -3.86 -2.43 1.32
N GLU A 155 -3.63 -3.09 2.46
CA GLU A 155 -2.78 -2.61 3.56
C GLU A 155 -1.30 -2.57 3.14
N VAL A 156 -0.99 -2.08 1.94
CA VAL A 156 0.39 -1.94 1.51
C VAL A 156 0.98 -0.78 2.29
N ILE A 157 1.58 -1.14 3.40
CA ILE A 157 2.63 -0.35 4.00
C ILE A 157 3.73 -0.29 2.93
N ARG A 158 3.97 0.88 2.34
CA ARG A 158 5.25 1.12 1.65
C ARG A 158 6.10 1.98 2.56
N VAL A 159 7.36 1.61 2.67
CA VAL A 159 8.31 2.33 3.49
C VAL A 159 9.07 3.32 2.62
N ASN A 160 8.88 4.61 2.86
CA ASN A 160 9.70 5.68 2.29
C ASN A 160 10.38 6.46 3.43
N SER A 161 11.12 7.52 3.10
CA SER A 161 11.85 8.34 4.08
C SER A 161 10.96 9.01 5.15
N GLN A 162 9.63 9.00 4.97
CA GLN A 162 8.64 9.47 5.94
C GLN A 162 7.94 8.34 6.71
N SER A 163 8.15 7.08 6.31
CA SER A 163 7.47 5.93 6.92
C SER A 163 8.02 5.65 8.32
N GLY A 164 7.11 5.55 9.30
CA GLY A 164 7.46 5.35 10.70
C GLY A 164 7.90 3.92 11.03
N LYS A 165 8.55 3.76 12.19
CA LYS A 165 9.05 2.48 12.75
C LYS A 165 8.03 1.34 12.77
N GLY A 166 6.74 1.66 12.86
CA GLY A 166 5.65 0.68 12.86
C GLY A 166 5.38 0.06 11.50
N GLY A 167 5.57 0.81 10.41
CA GLY A 167 5.36 0.29 9.06
C GLY A 167 6.38 -0.78 8.67
N ILE A 168 7.66 -0.51 8.93
CA ILE A 168 8.75 -1.46 8.68
C ILE A 168 8.53 -2.78 9.43
N ALA A 169 8.19 -2.69 10.71
CA ALA A 169 7.99 -3.87 11.56
C ALA A 169 6.76 -4.69 11.13
N TYR A 170 5.67 -4.02 10.75
CA TYR A 170 4.48 -4.71 10.25
C TYR A 170 4.74 -5.41 8.93
N LEU A 171 5.43 -4.79 7.97
CA LEU A 171 5.74 -5.45 6.68
C LEU A 171 6.54 -6.72 6.87
N LEU A 172 7.56 -6.68 7.74
CA LEU A 172 8.35 -7.86 8.04
C LEU A 172 7.53 -8.96 8.71
N ALA A 173 6.59 -8.59 9.59
CA ALA A 173 5.69 -9.53 10.24
C ALA A 173 4.66 -10.12 9.26
N ALA A 174 4.04 -9.29 8.42
CA ALA A 174 2.99 -9.69 7.49
C ALA A 174 3.53 -10.57 6.35
N GLU A 175 4.64 -10.17 5.73
CA GLU A 175 5.18 -10.85 4.55
C GLU A 175 6.09 -12.03 4.93
N PHE A 176 6.90 -11.88 5.99
CA PHE A 176 7.92 -12.87 6.35
C PHE A 176 7.68 -13.56 7.70
N GLY A 177 6.66 -13.16 8.47
CA GLY A 177 6.38 -13.74 9.79
C GLY A 177 7.37 -13.29 10.87
N VAL A 178 8.14 -12.23 10.60
CA VAL A 178 9.25 -11.80 11.43
C VAL A 178 8.83 -10.71 12.40
N GLU A 179 8.70 -11.08 13.67
CA GLU A 179 8.38 -10.15 14.76
C GLU A 179 9.65 -9.55 15.36
N LEU A 180 9.89 -8.27 15.09
CA LEU A 180 11.04 -7.56 15.66
C LEU A 180 10.73 -6.99 17.05
N PRO A 181 11.60 -7.18 18.07
CA PRO A 181 11.46 -6.51 19.35
C PRO A 181 11.61 -4.99 19.21
N ARG A 182 10.94 -4.23 20.09
CA ARG A 182 10.79 -2.77 19.96
C ARG A 182 12.11 -2.01 19.77
N ARG A 183 13.18 -2.43 20.44
CA ARG A 183 14.50 -1.79 20.33
C ARG A 183 15.16 -2.07 18.98
N LEU A 184 14.98 -3.26 18.42
CA LEU A 184 15.44 -3.60 17.07
C LEU A 184 14.60 -2.88 16.00
N GLN A 185 13.30 -2.69 16.19
CA GLN A 185 12.49 -1.87 15.28
C GLN A 185 13.03 -0.43 15.14
N ILE A 186 13.50 0.16 16.25
CA ILE A 186 14.09 1.50 16.25
C ILE A 186 15.42 1.51 15.51
N ASP A 187 16.24 0.48 15.72
CA ASP A 187 17.54 0.33 15.10
C ASP A 187 17.41 0.14 13.58
N PHE A 188 16.61 -0.84 13.16
CA PHE A 188 16.41 -1.15 11.76
C PHE A 188 15.73 -0.02 10.99
N ALA A 189 14.82 0.73 11.62
CA ALA A 189 14.25 1.92 10.99
C ALA A 189 15.30 2.97 10.60
N ARG A 190 16.40 3.10 11.35
CA ARG A 190 17.51 4.00 10.99
C ARG A 190 18.30 3.45 9.80
N VAL A 191 18.47 2.13 9.72
CA VAL A 191 19.13 1.45 8.60
C VAL A 191 18.36 1.72 7.31
N VAL A 192 17.04 1.46 7.33
CA VAL A 192 16.15 1.70 6.19
C VAL A 192 16.12 3.18 5.81
N GLN A 193 16.07 4.10 6.79
CA GLN A 193 16.09 5.53 6.52
C GLN A 193 17.37 5.97 5.81
N ARG A 194 18.54 5.51 6.26
CA ARG A 194 19.83 5.78 5.59
C ARG A 194 19.85 5.29 4.15
N HIS A 195 19.27 4.11 3.90
CA HIS A 195 19.17 3.55 2.56
C HIS A 195 18.22 4.39 1.68
N THR A 196 17.04 4.75 2.18
CA THR A 196 16.08 5.58 1.43
C THR A 196 16.58 6.99 1.15
N ASP A 197 17.35 7.58 2.07
CA ASP A 197 17.93 8.92 1.89
C ASP A 197 19.03 8.92 0.81
N THR A 198 19.69 7.79 0.58
CA THR A 198 20.76 7.64 -0.42
C THR A 198 20.21 7.29 -1.79
N GLU A 199 19.21 6.42 -1.87
CA GLU A 199 18.71 5.88 -3.14
C GLU A 199 17.44 6.59 -3.67
N GLY A 200 16.74 7.34 -2.81
CA GLY A 200 15.55 8.13 -3.19
C GLY A 200 14.35 7.30 -3.66
N ARG A 201 14.33 5.99 -3.36
CA ARG A 201 13.28 5.03 -3.79
C ARG A 201 12.44 4.55 -2.62
N GLU A 202 11.19 4.20 -2.91
CA GLU A 202 10.33 3.43 -2.00
C GLU A 202 10.92 2.04 -1.80
N VAL A 203 10.80 1.49 -0.58
CA VAL A 203 11.29 0.17 -0.20
C VAL A 203 10.09 -0.76 -0.04
N ASP A 204 10.06 -1.81 -0.86
CA ASP A 204 9.10 -2.90 -0.74
C ASP A 204 9.55 -3.94 0.31
N ALA A 205 8.70 -4.93 0.57
CA ALA A 205 8.98 -5.95 1.57
C ALA A 205 10.25 -6.76 1.25
N GLU A 206 10.47 -7.13 -0.01
CA GLU A 206 11.66 -7.90 -0.43
C GLU A 206 12.96 -7.12 -0.20
N THR A 207 12.95 -5.82 -0.52
CA THR A 207 14.09 -4.93 -0.26
C THR A 207 14.30 -4.75 1.25
N LEU A 208 13.23 -4.61 2.05
CA LEU A 208 13.34 -4.59 3.52
C LEU A 208 13.97 -5.89 4.05
N TRP A 209 13.57 -7.05 3.55
CA TRP A 209 14.15 -8.32 3.95
C TRP A 209 15.63 -8.41 3.61
N THR A 210 16.00 -7.97 2.40
CA THR A 210 17.39 -7.93 1.94
C THR A 210 18.25 -7.02 2.81
N LEU A 211 17.75 -5.81 3.13
CA LEU A 211 18.44 -4.88 4.04
C LEU A 211 18.58 -5.46 5.45
N PHE A 212 17.54 -6.13 5.95
CA PHE A 212 17.58 -6.78 7.26
C PHE A 212 18.65 -7.87 7.31
N CYS A 213 18.70 -8.74 6.30
CA CYS A 213 19.69 -9.81 6.20
C CYS A 213 21.11 -9.24 6.06
N ALA A 214 21.29 -8.22 5.23
CA ALA A 214 22.60 -7.60 5.01
C ALA A 214 23.16 -6.95 6.29
N GLU A 215 22.32 -6.27 7.07
CA GLU A 215 22.75 -5.59 8.29
C GLU A 215 23.01 -6.56 9.45
N TYR A 216 22.11 -7.53 9.67
CA TYR A 216 22.12 -8.34 10.89
C TYR A 216 22.59 -9.79 10.69
N MET A 217 22.73 -10.26 9.44
CA MET A 217 23.19 -11.61 9.10
C MET A 217 24.41 -11.58 8.15
N PRO A 218 25.52 -10.90 8.50
CA PRO A 218 26.67 -10.80 7.62
C PRO A 218 27.21 -12.18 7.24
N ALA A 219 27.43 -12.39 5.94
CA ALA A 219 27.91 -13.64 5.35
C ALA A 219 29.33 -14.01 5.84
N ASP A 220 29.67 -15.30 5.74
CA ASP A 220 31.01 -15.82 6.04
C ASP A 220 32.04 -15.35 5.01
N GLY A 221 32.47 -14.09 5.09
CA GLY A 221 33.37 -13.52 4.09
C GLY A 221 33.76 -12.06 4.31
N ALA A 222 34.35 -11.73 5.46
CA ALA A 222 35.37 -10.68 5.66
C ALA A 222 35.67 -10.49 7.16
N ALA A 223 36.03 -11.57 7.86
CA ALA A 223 36.75 -11.39 9.12
C ALA A 223 38.19 -11.04 8.75
N ASP A 224 38.51 -9.75 8.72
CA ASP A 224 39.89 -9.32 8.64
C ASP A 224 40.59 -9.87 9.89
N SER A 225 41.47 -10.84 9.67
CA SER A 225 42.15 -11.61 10.71
C SER A 225 43.20 -10.73 11.39
N THR A 226 42.79 -9.73 12.16
CA THR A 226 43.71 -8.97 12.99
C THR A 226 43.13 -8.63 14.36
N SER A 227 43.82 -9.19 15.36
CA SER A 227 43.77 -8.87 16.79
C SER A 227 42.62 -9.46 17.59
N ALA A 228 42.94 -10.60 18.20
CA ALA A 228 42.36 -11.03 19.45
C ALA A 228 42.49 -9.90 20.51
N ARG A 229 41.38 -9.19 20.75
CA ARG A 229 40.96 -8.82 22.10
C ARG A 229 39.61 -9.49 22.33
N ALA A 230 39.66 -10.57 23.10
CA ALA A 230 38.51 -11.33 23.53
C ALA A 230 37.73 -10.56 24.60
N ASP A 231 37.12 -9.44 24.22
CA ASP A 231 35.95 -8.99 24.96
C ASP A 231 34.82 -9.92 24.55
N ALA A 232 34.47 -10.83 25.47
CA ALA A 232 33.41 -11.80 25.23
C ALA A 232 32.11 -11.06 24.93
N ILE A 233 31.50 -11.39 23.79
CA ILE A 233 30.17 -10.90 23.48
C ILE A 233 29.20 -11.45 24.51
N GLU A 234 28.59 -10.54 25.25
CA GLU A 234 27.59 -10.85 26.25
C GLU A 234 26.20 -10.79 25.61
N PRO A 235 25.47 -11.91 25.54
CA PRO A 235 24.10 -11.91 25.06
C PRO A 235 23.18 -11.23 26.08
N LEU A 236 22.47 -10.19 25.67
CA LEU A 236 21.55 -9.44 26.53
C LEU A 236 20.11 -9.97 26.42
N SER A 237 19.64 -10.23 25.20
CA SER A 237 18.29 -10.76 24.96
C SER A 237 18.22 -11.56 23.67
N ARG A 238 17.29 -12.52 23.61
CA ARG A 238 17.00 -13.32 22.41
C ARG A 238 15.51 -13.30 22.13
N HIS A 239 15.14 -13.08 20.88
CA HIS A 239 13.77 -13.22 20.40
C HIS A 239 13.77 -14.21 19.25
N ARG A 240 12.82 -15.13 19.28
CA ARG A 240 12.68 -16.21 18.30
C ARG A 240 11.34 -16.12 17.61
N SER A 241 11.33 -16.29 16.30
CA SER A 241 10.10 -16.32 15.50
C SER A 241 10.23 -17.37 14.40
N ALA A 242 9.11 -17.98 14.04
CA ALA A 242 9.03 -18.81 12.84
C ALA A 242 8.94 -17.91 11.60
N ILE A 243 9.61 -18.29 10.51
CA ILE A 243 9.59 -17.55 9.25
C ILE A 243 8.51 -18.15 8.34
N THR A 244 7.65 -17.30 7.77
CA THR A 244 6.57 -17.72 6.87
C THR A 244 6.99 -17.68 5.40
N ALA A 245 7.88 -16.75 5.02
CA ALA A 245 8.52 -16.61 3.71
C ALA A 245 9.84 -15.82 3.86
N PRO A 246 10.79 -15.86 2.90
CA PRO A 246 10.88 -16.83 1.80
C PRO A 246 11.25 -18.24 2.29
N GLU A 247 11.69 -18.38 3.55
CA GLU A 247 12.21 -19.62 4.12
C GLU A 247 11.21 -20.34 5.03
N ARG A 248 10.04 -20.69 4.47
CA ARG A 248 8.93 -21.28 5.23
C ARG A 248 9.37 -22.52 6.02
N GLY A 249 9.09 -22.53 7.32
CA GLY A 249 9.44 -23.64 8.23
C GLY A 249 10.84 -23.53 8.84
N ARG A 250 11.57 -22.44 8.59
CA ARG A 250 12.80 -22.10 9.32
C ARG A 250 12.51 -21.14 10.49
N PHE A 251 13.46 -21.07 11.40
CA PHE A 251 13.38 -20.23 12.61
C PHE A 251 14.38 -19.09 12.50
N LEU A 252 13.95 -17.89 12.87
CA LEU A 252 14.79 -16.72 13.05
C LEU A 252 15.05 -16.52 14.54
N THR A 253 16.32 -16.31 14.90
CA THR A 253 16.70 -15.74 16.19
C THR A 253 17.31 -14.37 15.96
N VAL A 254 16.79 -13.36 16.66
CA VAL A 254 17.48 -12.06 16.82
C VAL A 254 18.09 -11.97 18.22
N LEU A 255 19.37 -11.61 18.28
CA LEU A 255 20.18 -11.54 19.48
C LEU A 255 20.61 -10.09 19.72
N GLU A 256 20.21 -9.52 20.85
CA GLU A 256 20.84 -8.31 21.36
C GLU A 256 22.12 -8.70 22.11
N TRP A 257 23.21 -8.00 21.83
CA TRP A 257 24.49 -8.29 22.44
C TRP A 257 25.20 -7.03 22.94
N ARG A 258 26.15 -7.22 23.86
CA ARG A 258 27.06 -6.20 24.38
C ARG A 258 28.51 -6.64 24.24
N ARG A 259 29.38 -5.70 23.87
CA ARG A 259 30.83 -5.88 23.82
C ARG A 259 31.49 -4.61 24.40
N GLY A 260 32.04 -4.71 25.61
CA GLY A 260 32.45 -3.51 26.36
C GLY A 260 31.26 -2.59 26.60
N ASP A 261 31.35 -1.33 26.17
CA ASP A 261 30.26 -0.35 26.25
C ASP A 261 29.33 -0.37 25.02
N ASP A 262 29.71 -1.09 23.96
CA ASP A 262 28.94 -1.16 22.73
C ASP A 262 27.79 -2.16 22.83
N ARG A 263 26.66 -1.80 22.22
CA ARG A 263 25.49 -2.66 22.08
C ARG A 263 25.12 -2.78 20.61
N GLY A 264 24.74 -3.98 20.20
CA GLY A 264 24.31 -4.25 18.85
C GLY A 264 23.29 -5.37 18.77
N TRP A 265 22.90 -5.65 17.53
CA TRP A 265 21.99 -6.72 17.18
C TRP A 265 22.65 -7.64 16.17
N SER A 266 22.27 -8.91 16.21
CA SER A 266 22.57 -9.86 15.16
C SER A 266 21.37 -10.79 14.96
N ALA A 267 21.31 -11.44 13.82
CA ALA A 267 20.25 -12.35 13.46
C ALA A 267 20.84 -13.65 12.92
N GLY A 268 20.07 -14.73 12.99
CA GLY A 268 20.45 -16.03 12.46
C GLY A 268 19.23 -16.85 12.11
N ILE A 269 19.30 -17.59 11.00
CA ILE A 269 18.23 -18.46 10.52
C ILE A 269 18.68 -19.92 10.54
N GLY A 270 17.84 -20.81 11.06
CA GLY A 270 18.12 -22.24 11.21
C GLY A 270 16.93 -23.12 10.87
N ALA A 271 17.14 -24.42 10.67
CA ALA A 271 16.04 -25.39 10.55
C ALA A 271 15.39 -25.71 11.91
N SER A 272 16.05 -25.31 13.01
CA SER A 272 15.54 -25.35 14.38
C SER A 272 15.91 -24.07 15.13
N GLU A 273 15.23 -23.78 16.24
CA GLU A 273 15.56 -22.65 17.13
C GLU A 273 17.03 -22.70 17.60
N ASP A 274 17.55 -23.89 17.92
CA ASP A 274 18.93 -24.06 18.36
C ASP A 274 19.95 -23.73 17.26
N GLU A 275 19.64 -24.05 16.00
CA GLU A 275 20.47 -23.67 14.86
C GLU A 275 20.42 -22.17 14.61
N ALA A 276 19.24 -21.57 14.69
CA ALA A 276 19.05 -20.12 14.55
C ALA A 276 19.82 -19.36 15.64
N ASP A 277 19.79 -19.83 16.89
CA ASP A 277 20.54 -19.28 18.02
C ASP A 277 22.06 -19.34 17.80
N ARG A 278 22.56 -20.47 17.30
CA ARG A 278 23.99 -20.63 16.96
C ARG A 278 24.39 -19.68 15.84
N ALA A 279 23.58 -19.56 14.80
CA ALA A 279 23.81 -18.64 13.70
C ALA A 279 23.83 -17.18 14.17
N ALA A 280 22.85 -16.76 14.99
CA ALA A 280 22.78 -15.39 15.54
C ALA A 280 23.98 -15.07 16.44
N SER A 281 24.41 -16.04 17.25
CA SER A 281 25.58 -15.90 18.12
C SER A 281 26.89 -15.85 17.32
N ALA A 282 26.99 -16.57 16.20
CA ALA A 282 28.12 -16.51 15.30
C ALA A 282 28.16 -15.16 14.57
N ALA A 283 27.02 -14.66 14.10
CA ALA A 283 26.89 -13.34 13.49
C ALA A 283 27.30 -12.22 14.45
N ALA A 284 26.90 -12.28 15.74
CA ALA A 284 27.31 -11.31 16.74
C ALA A 284 28.84 -11.18 16.84
N ARG A 285 29.56 -12.31 16.80
CA ARG A 285 31.04 -12.35 16.90
C ARG A 285 31.76 -11.71 15.72
N ARG A 286 31.04 -11.36 14.66
CA ARG A 286 31.57 -10.74 13.45
C ARG A 286 31.42 -9.21 13.44
N HIS A 287 30.67 -8.65 14.40
CA HIS A 287 30.60 -7.22 14.66
C HIS A 287 31.70 -6.78 15.66
#